data_AF-A0A4W5QY75-F1
#
_entry.id   AF-A0A4W5QY75-F1
#
_cell.length_a   1.000
_cell.length_b   1.000
_cell.length_c   1.000
_cell.angle_alpha   90.00
_cell.angle_beta   90.00
_cell.angle_gamma   90.00
#
_symmetry.space_group_name_H-M   'P 1'
#
loop_
_entity.id
_entity.type
_entity.pdbx_description
1 polymer ?
#
loop_
_entity_poly.entity_id
_entity_poly.type
_entity_poly.pdbx_seq_one_letter_code
_entity_poly.pdbx_strand_id
1 'polypeptide(L)'
;MCHAATWLINSVRDGHGPFWKLYARKATLAHPELPMVTRCHSYDINYKYQYQCSCCKNILGRHSKSLDTQRFVCALCTGQLVLLTPAKSRAPTPFANFVKENYGSVRQNLVGQSHGEVMRKLSVDFATKTKLSQS
;
A
#
# COMPACT_ATOMS: atom_id res chain seq x y z
N MET A 1 12.62 -2.18 -16.17
CA MET A 1 13.73 -2.77 -16.96
C MET A 1 14.77 -1.75 -17.40
N CYS A 2 14.41 -0.58 -17.94
CA CYS A 2 15.41 0.42 -18.37
C CYS A 2 16.34 0.89 -17.24
N HIS A 3 15.81 1.11 -16.01
CA HIS A 3 16.62 1.41 -14.81
C HIS A 3 17.61 0.30 -14.44
N ALA A 4 17.23 -0.96 -14.65
CA ALA A 4 18.12 -2.08 -14.40
C ALA A 4 19.23 -2.15 -15.45
N ALA A 5 18.91 -1.89 -16.73
CA ALA A 5 19.88 -1.84 -17.82
C ALA A 5 20.92 -0.72 -17.60
N THR A 6 20.50 0.48 -17.20
CA THR A 6 21.43 1.57 -16.86
C THR A 6 22.37 1.21 -15.72
N TRP A 7 21.86 0.52 -14.70
CA TRP A 7 22.70 0.12 -13.57
C TRP A 7 23.66 -1.02 -13.93
N LEU A 8 23.17 -2.09 -14.57
CA LEU A 8 23.96 -3.29 -14.82
C LEU A 8 24.95 -3.12 -15.99
N ILE A 9 24.58 -2.37 -17.03
CA ILE A 9 25.40 -2.26 -18.26
C ILE A 9 26.30 -1.02 -18.23
N ASN A 10 25.81 0.10 -17.69
CA ASN A 10 26.58 1.35 -17.65
C ASN A 10 27.12 1.71 -16.26
N SER A 11 26.81 0.92 -15.23
CA SER A 11 27.18 1.22 -13.84
C SER A 11 26.67 2.59 -13.35
N VAL A 12 25.59 3.11 -13.94
CA VAL A 12 24.98 4.39 -13.57
C VAL A 12 23.69 4.15 -12.77
N ARG A 13 23.65 4.74 -11.57
CA ARG A 13 22.47 4.76 -10.69
C ARG A 13 21.83 6.14 -10.70
N ASP A 14 21.09 6.43 -11.77
CA ASP A 14 20.33 7.67 -11.94
C ASP A 14 18.85 7.31 -12.20
N GLY A 15 17.97 8.31 -12.18
CA GLY A 15 16.57 8.17 -12.58
C GLY A 15 16.42 8.09 -14.09
N HIS A 16 15.98 9.18 -14.72
CA HIS A 16 15.56 9.20 -16.14
C HIS A 16 16.56 9.95 -17.04
N GLY A 17 17.85 9.79 -16.77
CA GLY A 17 18.95 10.43 -17.50
C GLY A 17 19.19 9.87 -18.92
N PRO A 18 20.30 10.26 -19.59
CA PRO A 18 20.57 9.92 -20.99
C PRO A 18 20.57 8.41 -21.29
N PHE A 19 21.20 7.60 -20.42
CA PHE A 19 21.23 6.13 -20.60
C PHE A 19 19.84 5.51 -20.43
N TRP A 20 19.01 6.03 -19.52
CA TRP A 20 17.64 5.55 -19.38
C TRP A 20 16.86 5.79 -20.68
N LYS A 21 16.98 6.99 -21.26
CA LYS A 21 16.35 7.35 -22.54
C LYS A 21 16.85 6.45 -23.69
N LEU A 22 18.13 6.08 -23.69
CA LEU A 22 18.69 5.15 -24.68
C LEU A 22 17.99 3.79 -24.61
N TYR A 23 17.87 3.19 -23.42
CA TYR A 23 17.22 1.89 -23.28
C TYR A 23 15.71 1.95 -23.46
N ALA A 24 15.05 3.05 -23.08
CA ALA A 24 13.63 3.27 -23.36
C ALA A 24 13.36 3.28 -24.88
N ARG A 25 14.21 3.97 -25.66
CA ARG A 25 14.13 3.95 -27.13
C ARG A 25 14.39 2.56 -27.70
N LYS A 26 15.44 1.87 -27.24
CA LYS A 26 15.75 0.50 -27.68
C LYS A 26 14.59 -0.46 -27.42
N ALA A 27 13.98 -0.41 -26.23
CA ALA A 27 12.83 -1.23 -25.88
C ALA A 27 11.62 -0.92 -26.78
N THR A 28 11.34 0.36 -27.03
CA THR A 28 10.25 0.78 -27.92
C THR A 28 10.46 0.30 -29.36
N LEU A 29 11.70 0.30 -29.85
CA LEU A 29 12.04 -0.21 -31.19
C LEU A 29 11.98 -1.74 -31.28
N ALA A 30 12.41 -2.44 -30.22
CA ALA A 30 12.40 -3.90 -30.18
C ALA A 30 11.00 -4.49 -29.98
N HIS A 31 10.11 -3.75 -29.32
CA HIS A 31 8.75 -4.16 -28.98
C HIS A 31 7.72 -3.14 -29.48
N PRO A 32 7.54 -2.99 -30.81
CA PRO A 32 6.57 -2.05 -31.37
C PRO A 32 5.12 -2.40 -31.05
N GLU A 33 4.85 -3.63 -30.61
CA GLU A 33 3.54 -4.09 -30.13
C GLU A 33 3.16 -3.50 -28.76
N LEU A 34 4.12 -2.97 -28.01
CA LEU A 34 3.89 -2.37 -26.69
C LEU A 34 3.79 -0.84 -26.78
N PRO A 35 3.07 -0.19 -25.85
CA PRO A 35 3.08 1.27 -25.76
C PRO A 35 4.49 1.83 -25.55
N MET A 36 4.74 3.00 -26.11
CA MET A 36 5.99 3.73 -25.92
C MET A 36 6.32 3.86 -24.43
N VAL A 37 7.58 3.59 -24.09
CA VAL A 37 8.07 3.74 -22.71
C VAL A 37 8.10 5.22 -22.32
N THR A 38 7.20 5.62 -21.43
CA THR A 38 7.13 6.97 -20.85
C THR A 38 7.75 7.02 -19.45
N ARG A 39 8.08 8.22 -18.97
CA ARG A 39 8.62 8.44 -17.62
C ARG A 39 7.54 8.34 -16.54
N CYS A 40 6.37 8.90 -16.81
CA CYS A 40 5.25 8.91 -15.87
C CYS A 40 4.26 7.81 -16.23
N HIS A 41 3.69 7.19 -15.20
CA HIS A 41 2.59 6.25 -15.36
C HIS A 41 1.37 6.95 -15.97
N SER A 42 0.70 6.27 -16.90
CA SER A 42 -0.54 6.73 -17.54
C SER A 42 -1.79 6.03 -16.98
N TYR A 43 -1.65 5.18 -15.96
CA TYR A 43 -2.77 4.52 -15.30
C TYR A 43 -3.28 5.34 -14.12
N ASP A 44 -4.57 5.19 -13.83
CA ASP A 44 -5.17 5.77 -12.63
C ASP A 44 -4.60 5.11 -11.38
N ILE A 45 -4.00 5.93 -10.51
CA ILE A 45 -3.40 5.46 -9.27
C ILE A 45 -4.43 5.55 -8.16
N ASN A 46 -4.82 4.40 -7.61
CA ASN A 46 -5.63 4.37 -6.40
C ASN A 46 -4.73 4.58 -5.16
N TYR A 47 -4.86 5.74 -4.53
CA TYR A 47 -4.10 6.11 -3.35
C TYR A 47 -4.85 5.78 -2.06
N LYS A 48 -4.21 4.97 -1.19
CA LYS A 48 -4.73 4.63 0.13
C LYS A 48 -4.94 5.86 1.02
N TYR A 49 -4.10 6.88 0.88
CA TYR A 49 -4.19 8.12 1.65
C TYR A 49 -4.39 9.27 0.68
N GLN A 50 -5.49 10.00 0.85
CA GLN A 50 -5.78 11.20 0.08
C GLN A 50 -5.81 12.40 1.01
N TYR A 51 -5.21 13.50 0.60
CA TYR A 51 -5.21 14.76 1.36
C TYR A 51 -5.95 15.81 0.56
N GLN A 52 -6.90 16.49 1.18
CA GLN A 52 -7.65 17.56 0.55
C GLN A 52 -7.24 18.90 1.13
N CYS A 53 -7.07 19.89 0.26
CA CYS A 53 -6.90 21.27 0.70
C CYS A 53 -8.20 21.81 1.29
N SER A 54 -8.12 22.43 2.47
CA SER A 54 -9.27 23.05 3.12
C SER A 54 -9.84 24.23 2.32
N CYS A 55 -8.97 24.96 1.60
CA CYS A 55 -9.31 26.15 0.81
C CYS A 55 -9.80 25.79 -0.60
N CYS A 56 -8.91 25.37 -1.52
CA CYS A 56 -9.25 25.16 -2.93
C CYS A 56 -9.78 23.76 -3.28
N LYS A 57 -9.92 22.86 -2.29
CA LYS A 57 -10.40 21.48 -2.44
C LYS A 57 -9.57 20.55 -3.32
N ASN A 58 -8.40 20.98 -3.80
CA ASN A 58 -7.46 20.11 -4.52
C ASN A 58 -7.09 18.86 -3.71
N ILE A 59 -6.98 17.71 -4.38
CA ILE A 59 -6.73 16.41 -3.76
C ILE A 59 -5.34 15.90 -4.15
N LEU A 60 -4.59 15.43 -3.17
CA LEU A 60 -3.25 14.89 -3.31
C LEU A 60 -3.23 13.45 -2.80
N GLY A 61 -2.79 12.52 -3.64
CA GLY A 61 -2.69 11.11 -3.30
C GLY A 61 -1.31 10.66 -2.82
N ARG A 62 -1.28 9.72 -1.86
CA ARG A 62 -0.08 9.05 -1.33
C ARG A 62 -0.33 7.56 -1.05
N HIS A 63 0.68 6.73 -1.28
CA HIS A 63 0.65 5.30 -0.95
C HIS A 63 0.87 5.01 0.55
N SER A 64 1.49 5.94 1.28
CA SER A 64 1.70 5.89 2.73
C SER A 64 1.22 7.17 3.41
N LYS A 65 1.03 7.13 4.74
CA LYS A 65 0.69 8.32 5.55
C LYS A 65 1.94 9.16 5.82
N SER A 66 2.63 9.58 4.76
CA SER A 66 3.95 10.23 4.82
C SER A 66 3.93 11.75 4.69
N LEU A 67 2.76 12.35 4.41
CA LEU A 67 2.65 13.80 4.26
C LEU A 67 2.42 14.45 5.62
N ASP A 68 3.42 15.21 6.09
CA ASP A 68 3.29 16.05 7.27
C ASP A 68 2.52 17.32 6.92
N THR A 69 1.25 17.38 7.32
CA THR A 69 0.37 18.51 7.02
C THR A 69 0.76 19.78 7.78
N GLN A 70 1.61 19.73 8.81
CA GLN A 70 2.11 20.94 9.48
C GLN A 70 3.24 21.61 8.70
N ARG A 71 3.99 20.84 7.91
CA ARG A 71 5.13 21.34 7.12
C ARG A 71 4.76 21.64 5.67
N PHE A 72 3.80 20.90 5.12
CA PHE A 72 3.44 20.97 3.71
C PHE A 72 2.05 21.60 3.51
N VAL A 73 1.98 22.51 2.54
CA VAL A 73 0.77 23.22 2.15
C VAL A 73 0.34 22.84 0.73
N CYS A 74 -0.88 23.23 0.36
CA CYS A 74 -1.38 23.04 -1.00
C CYS A 74 -0.50 23.79 -2.02
N ALA A 75 -0.02 23.07 -3.04
CA ALA A 75 0.80 23.67 -4.09
C ALA A 75 0.06 24.72 -4.95
N LEU A 76 -1.27 24.73 -4.96
CA LEU A 76 -2.08 25.63 -5.79
C LEU A 76 -2.46 26.94 -5.08
N CYS A 77 -2.71 26.88 -3.78
CA CYS A 77 -3.27 28.02 -3.04
C CYS A 77 -2.62 28.23 -1.66
N THR A 78 -1.55 27.50 -1.35
CA THR A 78 -0.83 27.51 -0.06
C THR A 78 -1.68 27.24 1.19
N GLY A 79 -2.94 26.81 1.01
CA GLY A 79 -3.84 26.44 2.09
C GLY A 79 -3.48 25.12 2.78
N GLN A 80 -4.00 24.94 3.99
CA GLN A 80 -3.82 23.75 4.82
C GLN A 80 -4.31 22.48 4.13
N LEU A 81 -3.54 21.39 4.25
CA LEU A 81 -3.92 20.06 3.79
C LEU A 81 -4.49 19.24 4.96
N VAL A 82 -5.54 18.48 4.69
CA VAL A 82 -6.20 17.61 5.67
C VAL A 82 -6.29 16.21 5.09
N LEU A 83 -5.89 15.19 5.86
CA LEU A 83 -6.05 13.80 5.45
C LEU A 83 -7.54 13.45 5.37
N LEU A 84 -7.98 13.03 4.20
CA LEU A 84 -9.25 12.33 4.03
C LEU A 84 -9.10 10.94 4.63
N THR A 85 -9.62 10.76 5.84
CA THR A 85 -9.78 9.43 6.41
C THR A 85 -10.78 8.67 5.55
N PRO A 86 -10.47 7.41 5.15
CA PRO A 86 -11.47 6.58 4.48
C PRO A 86 -12.69 6.48 5.39
N ALA A 87 -13.87 6.73 4.81
CA ALA A 87 -15.13 6.67 5.52
C ALA A 87 -15.33 5.27 6.10
N LYS A 88 -15.36 5.20 7.44
CA LYS A 88 -15.68 4.04 8.29
C LYS A 88 -14.66 2.90 8.23
N SER A 89 -14.02 2.63 9.37
CA SER A 89 -13.42 1.32 9.62
C SER A 89 -14.51 0.27 9.39
N ARG A 90 -14.31 -0.64 8.44
CA ARG A 90 -15.20 -1.77 8.22
C ARG A 90 -15.38 -2.49 9.56
N ALA A 91 -16.61 -2.84 9.92
CA ALA A 91 -16.86 -3.60 11.13
C ALA A 91 -15.95 -4.83 11.16
N PRO A 92 -15.31 -5.15 12.30
CA PRO A 92 -14.46 -6.32 12.39
C PRO A 92 -15.23 -7.57 11.95
N THR A 93 -14.57 -8.46 11.24
CA THR A 93 -15.18 -9.73 10.86
C THR A 93 -15.49 -10.55 12.12
N PRO A 94 -16.43 -11.51 12.07
CA PRO A 94 -16.71 -12.40 13.21
C PRO A 94 -15.45 -13.10 13.74
N PHE A 95 -14.53 -13.51 12.86
CA PHE A 95 -13.23 -14.07 13.25
C PHE A 95 -12.35 -13.04 13.97
N ALA A 96 -12.29 -11.80 13.49
CA ALA A 96 -11.50 -10.75 14.13
C ALA A 96 -12.01 -10.43 15.55
N ASN A 97 -13.33 -10.42 15.76
CA ASN A 97 -13.92 -10.29 17.10
C ASN A 97 -13.56 -11.49 17.97
N PHE A 98 -13.69 -12.71 17.45
CA PHE A 98 -13.33 -13.93 18.16
C PHE A 98 -11.86 -13.93 18.59
N VAL A 99 -10.93 -13.56 17.70
CA VAL A 99 -9.51 -13.41 18.05
C VAL A 99 -9.34 -12.38 19.17
N LYS A 100 -9.97 -11.20 19.06
CA LYS A 100 -9.87 -10.15 20.07
C LYS A 100 -10.32 -10.62 21.46
N GLU A 101 -11.41 -11.38 21.52
CA GLU A 101 -11.98 -11.88 22.79
C GLU A 101 -11.13 -13.01 23.40
N ASN A 102 -10.54 -13.89 22.58
CA ASN A 102 -9.95 -15.13 23.06
C ASN A 102 -8.41 -15.12 23.12
N TYR A 103 -7.75 -14.18 22.44
CA TYR A 103 -6.29 -14.19 22.28
C TYR A 103 -5.52 -14.17 23.61
N GLY A 104 -5.96 -13.35 24.57
CA GLY A 104 -5.31 -13.25 25.89
C GLY A 104 -5.27 -14.59 26.63
N SER A 105 -6.42 -15.27 26.68
CA SER A 105 -6.55 -16.59 27.31
C SER A 105 -5.73 -17.66 26.57
N VAL A 106 -5.81 -17.70 25.23
CA VAL A 106 -5.06 -18.70 24.46
C VAL A 106 -3.55 -18.48 24.57
N ARG A 107 -3.09 -17.23 24.61
CA ARG A 107 -1.67 -16.91 24.82
C ARG A 107 -1.18 -17.30 26.21
N GLN A 108 -2.02 -17.19 27.24
CA GLN A 108 -1.70 -17.64 28.60
C GLN A 108 -1.70 -19.16 28.74
N ASN A 109 -2.59 -19.85 28.02
CA ASN A 109 -2.60 -21.32 28.01
C ASN A 109 -1.45 -21.91 27.16
N LEU A 110 -0.98 -21.17 26.17
CA LEU A 110 0.14 -21.53 25.30
C LEU A 110 1.38 -20.68 25.63
N VAL A 111 1.73 -20.56 26.91
CA VAL A 111 2.93 -19.82 27.33
C VAL A 111 4.18 -20.41 26.68
N GLY A 112 5.00 -19.54 26.09
CA GLY A 112 6.22 -19.92 25.38
C GLY A 112 6.04 -20.19 23.89
N GLN A 113 4.79 -20.36 23.41
CA GLN A 113 4.52 -20.55 21.99
C GLN A 113 4.56 -19.24 21.22
N SER A 114 4.90 -19.36 19.93
CA SER A 114 4.96 -18.23 19.01
C SER A 114 3.58 -17.62 18.75
N HIS A 115 3.55 -16.34 18.36
CA HIS A 115 2.32 -15.69 17.91
C HIS A 115 1.60 -16.48 16.81
N GLY A 116 2.37 -17.10 15.90
CA GLY A 116 1.81 -17.92 14.82
C GLY A 116 1.06 -19.16 15.31
N GLU A 117 1.54 -19.80 16.38
CA GLU A 117 0.86 -20.96 16.98
C GLU A 117 -0.43 -20.58 17.71
N VAL A 118 -0.42 -19.45 18.41
CA VAL A 118 -1.63 -18.89 19.05
C VAL A 118 -2.69 -18.58 17.99
N MET A 119 -2.31 -17.96 16.87
CA MET A 119 -3.23 -17.66 15.76
C MET A 119 -3.75 -18.92 15.06
N ARG A 120 -2.92 -19.96 14.93
CA ARG A 120 -3.33 -21.26 14.37
C ARG A 120 -4.38 -21.92 15.23
N LYS A 121 -4.18 -21.97 16.56
CA LYS A 121 -5.17 -22.51 17.50
C LYS A 121 -6.50 -21.74 17.43
N LEU A 122 -6.46 -20.41 17.46
CA LEU A 122 -7.68 -19.59 17.35
C LEU A 122 -8.44 -19.83 16.04
N SER A 123 -7.74 -20.09 14.94
CA SER A 123 -8.37 -20.40 13.65
C SER A 123 -9.14 -21.73 13.68
N VAL A 124 -8.54 -22.77 14.30
CA VAL A 124 -9.19 -24.08 14.49
C VAL A 124 -10.38 -23.97 15.44
N ASP A 125 -10.20 -23.28 16.56
CA ASP A 125 -11.26 -23.10 17.57
C ASP A 125 -12.46 -22.34 16.97
N PHE A 126 -12.20 -21.29 16.17
CA PHE A 126 -13.26 -20.56 15.47
C PHE A 126 -14.00 -21.42 14.45
N ALA A 127 -13.27 -22.17 13.60
CA ALA A 127 -13.87 -23.05 12.61
C ALA A 127 -14.78 -24.11 13.25
N THR A 128 -14.34 -24.68 14.37
CA THR A 128 -15.11 -25.67 15.15
C THR A 128 -16.38 -25.04 15.73
N LYS A 129 -16.27 -23.84 16.32
CA LYS A 129 -17.41 -23.09 16.84
C LYS A 129 -18.46 -22.75 15.77
N THR A 130 -18.03 -22.35 14.58
CA THR A 130 -18.95 -22.07 13.46
C THR A 130 -19.65 -23.31 12.93
N LYS A 131 -18.99 -24.49 12.91
CA LYS A 131 -19.62 -25.75 12.47
C LYS A 131 -20.71 -26.20 13.45
N LEU A 132 -20.44 -26.10 14.75
CA LEU A 132 -21.41 -26.44 15.81
C LEU A 132 -22.62 -25.51 15.83
N SER A 133 -22.48 -24.27 15.39
CA SER A 133 -23.57 -23.29 15.31
C SER A 133 -24.48 -23.46 14.07
N GLN A 134 -24.09 -24.30 13.12
CA GLN A 134 -24.83 -24.54 11.86
C GLN A 134 -25.51 -25.92 11.80
N SER A 135 -25.37 -26.73 12.86
CA SER A 135 -26.03 -28.03 13.04
C SER A 135 -27.19 -27.89 14.01
#